data_AF-A0A925KPX3-F1
#
_entry.id   AF-A0A925KPX3-F1
#
_cell.length_a   1.000
_cell.length_b   1.000
_cell.length_c   1.000
_cell.angle_alpha   90.00
_cell.angle_beta   90.00
_cell.angle_gamma   90.00
#
_symmetry.space_group_name_H-M   'P 1'
#
loop_
_entity.id
_entity.type
_entity.pdbx_description
1 polymer ?
#
loop_
_entity_poly.entity_id
_entity_poly.type
_entity_poly.pdbx_seq_one_letter_code
_entity_poly.pdbx_strand_id
1 'polypeptide(L)' 'VAFADLGMEAIYEFDVRDMPVTVAVDARGTSVHQTGPDEWRRRIAIKAA' A
#
# COMPACT_ATOMS: atom_id res chain seq x y z
N VAL A 1 -8.50 -15.39 -17.14
CA VAL A 1 -9.37 -15.96 -16.06
C VAL A 1 -9.03 -17.44 -15.85
N ALA A 2 -8.71 -17.88 -14.61
CA ALA A 2 -8.19 -19.24 -14.31
C ALA A 2 -8.53 -19.74 -12.89
N PHE A 3 -8.41 -21.06 -12.65
CA PHE A 3 -8.61 -21.76 -11.36
C PHE A 3 -10.01 -21.61 -10.74
N ALA A 4 -11.06 -21.87 -11.53
CA ALA A 4 -12.45 -21.65 -11.12
C ALA A 4 -12.90 -22.48 -9.90
N ASP A 5 -12.23 -23.60 -9.63
CA ASP A 5 -12.45 -24.45 -8.47
C ASP A 5 -12.06 -23.80 -7.14
N LEU A 6 -11.22 -22.76 -7.16
CA LEU A 6 -10.85 -21.97 -5.97
C LEU A 6 -11.95 -20.98 -5.53
N GLY A 7 -13.07 -20.91 -6.24
CA GLY A 7 -14.16 -20.00 -5.91
C GLY A 7 -13.68 -18.55 -5.86
N MET A 8 -13.91 -17.85 -4.74
CA MET A 8 -13.56 -16.43 -4.60
C MET A 8 -12.06 -16.12 -4.70
N GLU A 9 -11.18 -17.12 -4.57
CA GLU A 9 -9.73 -16.95 -4.69
C GLU A 9 -9.22 -17.17 -6.13
N ALA A 10 -10.10 -17.46 -7.08
CA ALA A 10 -9.74 -17.65 -8.48
C ALA A 10 -9.16 -16.37 -9.11
N ILE A 11 -8.49 -16.51 -10.25
CA ILE A 11 -7.94 -15.37 -10.99
C ILE A 11 -9.02 -14.78 -11.91
N TYR A 12 -9.42 -13.56 -11.59
CA TYR A 12 -10.40 -12.79 -12.35
C TYR A 12 -9.74 -11.65 -13.13
N GLU A 13 -10.36 -11.29 -14.24
CA GLU A 13 -9.98 -10.14 -15.06
C GLU A 13 -11.07 -9.09 -14.90
N PHE A 14 -10.67 -7.85 -14.61
CA PHE A 14 -11.60 -6.74 -14.37
C PHE A 14 -11.15 -5.52 -15.15
N ASP A 15 -12.09 -4.90 -15.86
CA ASP A 15 -11.97 -3.52 -16.30
C ASP A 15 -12.34 -2.60 -15.13
N VAL A 16 -11.37 -1.83 -14.63
CA VAL A 16 -11.59 -0.92 -13.50
C VAL A 16 -11.79 0.51 -13.99
N ARG A 17 -12.66 1.25 -13.30
CA ARG A 17 -12.89 2.68 -13.52
C ARG A 17 -12.92 3.38 -12.16
N ASP A 18 -12.18 4.49 -12.05
CA ASP A 18 -12.18 5.34 -10.85
C ASP A 18 -11.88 4.56 -9.55
N MET A 19 -10.86 3.71 -9.56
CA MET A 19 -10.41 2.92 -8.40
C MET A 19 -9.22 3.60 -7.71
N PRO A 20 -9.43 4.46 -6.70
CA PRO A 20 -8.33 5.16 -6.03
C PRO A 20 -7.45 4.19 -5.24
N VAL A 21 -6.14 4.34 -5.40
CA VAL A 21 -5.13 3.58 -4.66
C VAL A 21 -4.00 4.51 -4.21
N THR A 22 -3.29 4.13 -3.16
CA THR A 22 -2.13 4.87 -2.64
C THR A 22 -0.86 4.05 -2.83
N VAL A 23 0.23 4.70 -3.26
CA VAL A 23 1.53 4.05 -3.41
C VAL A 23 2.12 3.75 -2.02
N ALA A 24 2.17 2.48 -1.64
CA ALA A 24 2.78 2.04 -0.38
C ALA A 24 4.30 1.79 -0.50
N VAL A 25 4.75 1.31 -1.67
CA VAL A 25 6.17 1.11 -2.01
C VAL A 25 6.40 1.59 -3.44
N ASP A 26 7.41 2.44 -3.65
CA ASP A 26 7.77 2.91 -4.98
C ASP A 26 8.81 2.00 -5.68
N ALA A 27 9.06 2.23 -6.97
CA ALA A 27 10.01 1.45 -7.77
C ALA A 27 11.48 1.60 -7.33
N ARG A 28 11.78 2.54 -6.43
CA ARG A 28 13.12 2.74 -5.84
C ARG A 28 13.26 2.03 -4.49
N GLY A 29 12.21 1.38 -4.00
CA GLY A 29 12.18 0.67 -2.73
C GLY A 29 11.79 1.54 -1.53
N THR A 30 11.35 2.79 -1.74
CA THR A 30 10.87 3.63 -0.63
C THR A 30 9.54 3.09 -0.13
N SER A 31 9.44 2.76 1.16
CA SER A 31 8.22 2.21 1.78
C SER A 31 7.62 3.17 2.81
N VAL A 32 6.30 3.37 2.75
CA VAL A 32 5.56 4.17 3.76
C VAL A 32 5.66 3.57 5.17
N HIS A 33 5.87 2.25 5.26
CA HIS A 33 6.07 1.57 6.54
C HIS A 33 7.44 1.87 7.17
N GLN A 34 8.35 2.50 6.44
CA GLN A 34 9.63 3.01 6.95
C GLN A 34 9.56 4.52 7.17
N THR A 35 9.15 5.27 6.14
CA THR A 35 9.16 6.74 6.18
C THR A 35 8.13 7.31 7.16
N GLY A 36 6.97 6.69 7.30
CA GLY A 36 5.90 7.11 8.21
C GLY A 36 6.34 7.10 9.68
N PRO A 37 6.80 5.96 10.24
CA PRO A 37 7.34 5.92 11.59
C PRO A 37 8.46 6.93 11.84
N ASP A 38 9.39 7.11 10.89
CA ASP A 38 10.51 8.04 11.04
C ASP A 38 10.07 9.51 11.03
N GLU A 39 9.07 9.86 10.23
CA GLU A 39 8.46 11.17 10.28
C GLU A 39 7.77 11.43 11.62
N TRP A 40 6.97 10.47 12.10
CA TRP A 40 6.22 10.65 13.34
C TRP A 40 7.15 10.73 14.56
N ARG A 41 8.20 9.91 14.61
CA ARG A 41 9.25 10.00 15.64
C ARG A 41 9.86 11.41 15.69
N ARG A 42 10.22 11.99 14.53
CA ARG A 42 10.75 13.35 14.43
C ARG A 42 9.74 14.40 14.91
N ARG A 43 8.49 14.31 14.47
CA ARG A 43 7.41 15.24 14.88
C ARG A 43 7.16 15.21 16.38
N ILE A 44 7.14 14.03 16.99
CA ILE A 44 6.99 13.89 18.45
C ILE A 44 8.19 14.49 19.17
N ALA A 45 9.41 14.18 18.74
CA ALA A 45 10.63 14.70 19.37
C ALA A 45 10.67 16.24 19.36
N ILE A 46 10.29 16.88 18.26
CA ILE A 46 10.21 18.35 18.16
C ILE A 46 9.15 18.92 19.13
N LYS A 47 7.99 18.26 19.26
CA LYS A 47 6.92 18.73 20.18
C LYS A 47 7.27 18.57 21.66
N ALA A 48 8.21 17.70 21.99
CA ALA A 48 8.61 17.41 23.37
C ALA A 48 9.76 18.32 23.85
N ALA A 49 10.34 19.14 22.97
CA ALA A 49 11.38 20.13 23.27
C ALA A 49 10.75 21.51 23.51
#